data_AF-A0A813KD61-F1
#
_entry.id   AF-A0A813KD61-F1
#
_cell.length_a   1.000
_cell.length_b   1.000
_cell.length_c   1.000
_cell.angle_alpha   90.00
_cell.angle_beta   90.00
_cell.angle_gamma   90.00
#
_symmetry.space_group_name_H-M   'P 1'
#
loop_
_entity.id
_entity.type
_entity.pdbx_description
1 polymer ?
#
loop_
_entity_poly.entity_id
_entity_poly.type
_entity_poly.pdbx_seq_one_letter_code
_entity_poly.pdbx_strand_id
1 'polypeptide(L)'
;APPGTRGAPPAAEKNFFADLRAKYGAVCVDLLKKTLHLDPTLRITSDAVVSHEFFDQEPLACQPHEIKMPAPHMSCHELGVKKRREERDKELKEQQAALSQAPQSQ
;
A
#
# COMPACT_ATOMS: atom_id res chain seq x y z
N ALA A 1 21.85 28.45 -37.29
CA ALA A 1 21.36 27.88 -36.03
C ALA A 1 20.35 26.78 -36.36
N PRO A 2 20.46 25.56 -35.82
CA PRO A 2 19.50 24.51 -36.12
C PRO A 2 18.15 24.81 -35.44
N PRO A 3 17.02 24.43 -36.06
CA PRO A 3 15.68 24.67 -35.54
C PRO A 3 15.40 23.79 -34.31
N GLY A 4 14.76 24.40 -33.31
CA GLY A 4 14.48 23.79 -32.01
C GLY A 4 13.75 22.45 -32.11
N THR A 5 14.32 21.45 -31.45
CA THR A 5 13.65 20.19 -31.14
C THR A 5 12.44 20.49 -30.26
N ARG A 6 11.24 20.47 -30.86
CA ARG A 6 9.98 20.41 -30.11
C ARG A 6 10.07 19.16 -29.23
N GLY A 7 10.14 19.40 -27.93
CA GLY A 7 10.19 18.34 -26.92
C GLY A 7 9.08 17.35 -27.18
N ALA A 8 9.43 16.06 -27.10
CA ALA A 8 8.45 14.99 -27.06
C ALA A 8 7.37 15.34 -26.02
N PRO A 9 6.09 15.00 -26.26
CA PRO A 9 5.06 15.18 -25.23
C PRO A 9 5.55 14.48 -23.96
N PRO A 10 5.49 15.13 -22.78
CA PRO A 10 5.82 14.45 -21.54
C PRO A 10 4.97 13.18 -21.46
N ALA A 11 5.61 12.05 -21.16
CA ALA A 11 4.94 10.79 -20.97
C ALA A 11 3.68 11.04 -20.13
N ALA A 12 2.51 10.72 -20.69
CA ALA A 12 1.20 11.12 -20.17
C ALA A 12 1.18 11.01 -18.63
N GLU A 13 1.09 12.15 -17.96
CA GLU A 13 1.04 12.19 -16.51
C GLU A 13 -0.11 11.29 -16.06
N LYS A 14 0.21 10.27 -15.26
CA LYS A 14 -0.79 9.34 -14.76
C LYS A 14 -1.75 10.10 -13.86
N ASN A 15 -2.98 10.29 -14.32
CA ASN A 15 -4.03 10.92 -13.56
C ASN A 15 -4.54 9.95 -12.49
N PHE A 16 -3.83 9.88 -11.36
CA PHE A 16 -4.13 8.95 -10.27
C PHE A 16 -5.59 8.99 -9.81
N PHE A 17 -6.18 10.18 -9.71
CA PHE A 17 -7.60 10.32 -9.33
C PHE A 17 -8.57 9.82 -10.42
N ALA A 18 -8.18 9.81 -11.69
CA ALA A 18 -9.01 9.22 -12.75
C ALA A 18 -9.04 7.69 -12.61
N ASP A 19 -7.88 7.07 -12.37
CA ASP A 19 -7.77 5.63 -12.14
C ASP A 19 -8.54 5.19 -10.89
N LEU A 20 -8.39 5.95 -9.79
CA LEU A 20 -9.16 5.71 -8.56
C LEU A 20 -10.66 5.85 -8.78
N ARG A 21 -11.09 6.89 -9.52
CA ARG A 21 -12.52 7.12 -9.79
C ARG A 21 -13.12 5.95 -10.58
N ALA A 22 -12.38 5.44 -11.56
CA ALA A 22 -12.80 4.29 -12.35
C ALA A 22 -12.92 3.01 -11.51
N LYS A 23 -12.03 2.83 -10.52
CA LYS A 23 -11.99 1.61 -9.70
C LYS A 23 -12.90 1.64 -8.47
N TYR A 24 -13.01 2.78 -7.80
CA TYR A 24 -13.64 2.92 -6.47
C TYR A 24 -14.79 3.95 -6.46
N GLY A 25 -15.12 4.54 -7.60
CA GLY A 25 -16.22 5.48 -7.73
C GLY A 25 -15.86 6.91 -7.33
N ALA A 26 -16.82 7.81 -7.58
CA ALA A 26 -16.65 9.24 -7.38
C ALA A 26 -16.62 9.64 -5.91
N VAL A 27 -17.41 8.99 -5.06
CA VAL A 27 -17.56 9.32 -3.63
C VAL A 27 -16.29 8.98 -2.85
N CYS A 28 -15.62 7.87 -3.17
CA CYS A 28 -14.31 7.53 -2.63
C CYS A 28 -13.26 8.61 -2.95
N VAL A 29 -13.23 9.04 -4.22
CA VAL A 29 -12.30 10.08 -4.69
C VAL A 29 -12.59 11.43 -4.04
N ASP A 30 -13.85 11.77 -3.80
CA ASP A 30 -14.24 13.00 -3.11
C ASP A 30 -13.71 13.03 -1.67
N LEU A 31 -13.94 11.96 -0.89
CA LEU A 31 -13.41 11.83 0.47
C LEU A 31 -11.87 11.94 0.49
N LEU A 32 -11.20 11.25 -0.45
CA LEU A 32 -9.75 11.26 -0.52
C LEU A 32 -9.19 12.66 -0.82
N LYS A 33 -9.81 13.41 -1.74
CA LYS A 33 -9.42 14.79 -2.06
C LYS A 33 -9.57 15.72 -0.85
N LYS A 34 -10.67 15.59 -0.11
CA LYS A 34 -10.92 16.39 1.10
C LYS A 34 -9.93 16.06 2.23
N THR A 35 -9.52 14.81 2.34
CA THR A 35 -8.55 14.33 3.34
C THR A 35 -7.11 14.73 3.00
N LEU A 36 -6.78 14.78 1.71
CA LEU A 36 -5.44 15.12 1.22
C LEU A 36 -5.32 16.59 0.79
N HIS A 37 -6.17 17.46 1.33
CA HIS A 37 -6.08 18.90 1.03
C HIS A 37 -4.73 19.46 1.54
N LEU A 38 -4.04 20.22 0.67
CA LEU A 38 -2.72 20.79 0.96
C LEU A 38 -2.78 21.81 2.09
N ASP A 39 -3.74 22.72 2.00
CA ASP A 39 -4.08 23.64 3.09
C ASP A 39 -4.78 22.85 4.21
N PRO A 40 -4.20 22.78 5.43
CA PRO A 40 -4.79 22.07 6.55
C PRO A 40 -6.09 22.71 7.05
N THR A 41 -6.31 24.01 6.83
CA THR A 41 -7.55 24.70 7.25
C THR A 41 -8.75 24.30 6.39
N LEU A 42 -8.47 23.85 5.16
CA LEU A 42 -9.46 23.36 4.20
C LEU A 42 -9.57 21.82 4.21
N ARG A 43 -8.73 21.14 5.01
CA ARG A 43 -8.77 19.68 5.15
C ARG A 43 -9.97 19.29 6.01
N ILE A 44 -10.65 18.23 5.60
CA ILE A 44 -11.77 17.67 6.37
C ILE A 44 -11.34 17.23 7.77
N THR A 45 -12.21 17.44 8.76
CA THR A 45 -12.01 17.01 10.14
C THR A 45 -12.39 15.54 10.32
N SER A 46 -11.90 14.91 11.38
CA SER A 46 -12.24 13.52 11.70
C SER A 46 -13.75 13.29 11.85
N ASP A 47 -14.45 14.20 12.53
CA ASP A 47 -15.90 14.11 12.69
C ASP A 47 -16.64 14.14 11.34
N ALA A 48 -16.20 15.03 10.44
CA ALA A 48 -16.77 15.13 9.10
C ALA A 48 -16.39 13.94 8.19
N VAL A 49 -15.26 13.28 8.43
CA VAL A 49 -14.88 12.04 7.73
C VAL A 49 -15.85 10.92 8.08
N VAL A 50 -16.13 10.71 9.37
CA VAL A 50 -17.00 9.62 9.83
C VAL A 50 -18.42 9.79 9.30
N SER A 51 -18.89 11.02 9.13
CA SER A 51 -20.20 11.34 8.53
C SER A 51 -20.19 11.50 7.00
N HIS A 52 -19.12 11.10 6.32
CA HIS A 52 -19.03 11.23 4.87
C HIS A 52 -19.86 10.14 4.16
N GLU A 53 -20.54 10.50 3.07
CA GLU A 53 -21.37 9.60 2.23
C GLU A 53 -20.65 8.31 1.79
N PHE A 54 -19.32 8.33 1.78
CA PHE A 54 -18.52 7.16 1.44
C PHE A 54 -18.80 5.97 2.37
N PHE A 55 -19.14 6.21 3.63
CA PHE A 55 -19.43 5.17 4.60
C PHE A 55 -20.89 4.69 4.57
N ASP A 56 -21.78 5.45 3.93
CA ASP A 56 -23.22 5.17 3.87
C ASP A 56 -23.68 4.69 2.47
N GLN A 57 -22.82 4.83 1.44
CA GLN A 57 -23.11 4.39 0.08
C GLN A 57 -22.80 2.91 -0.12
N GLU A 58 -23.64 2.20 -0.90
CA GLU A 58 -23.34 0.82 -1.28
C GLU A 58 -22.11 0.74 -2.22
N PRO A 59 -21.23 -0.26 -2.05
CA PRO A 59 -21.32 -1.33 -1.05
C PRO A 59 -20.91 -0.84 0.35
N LEU A 60 -21.70 -1.22 1.35
CA LEU A 60 -21.39 -0.94 2.76
C LEU A 60 -20.09 -1.63 3.19
N ALA A 61 -19.48 -1.12 4.25
CA ALA A 61 -18.32 -1.73 4.86
C ALA A 61 -18.59 -3.20 5.23
N CYS A 62 -17.66 -4.08 4.87
CA CYS A 62 -17.69 -5.47 5.26
C CYS A 62 -17.61 -5.63 6.78
N GLN A 63 -18.27 -6.65 7.31
CA GLN A 63 -18.16 -7.04 8.70
C GLN A 63 -16.73 -7.55 9.01
N PRO A 64 -16.24 -7.42 10.26
CA PRO A 64 -14.88 -7.82 10.61
C PRO A 64 -14.51 -9.26 10.23
N HIS A 65 -15.47 -10.18 10.27
CA HIS A 65 -15.27 -11.60 9.94
C HIS A 65 -15.25 -11.89 8.42
N GLU A 66 -15.65 -10.94 7.58
CA GLU A 66 -15.61 -11.05 6.12
C GLU A 66 -14.27 -10.62 5.53
N ILE A 67 -13.44 -9.93 6.34
CA ILE A 67 -12.11 -9.48 5.94
C ILE A 67 -11.19 -10.69 5.81
N LYS A 68 -10.84 -11.03 4.56
CA LYS A 68 -9.92 -12.13 4.25
C LYS A 68 -8.48 -11.75 4.64
N MET A 69 -8.07 -12.15 5.84
CA MET A 69 -6.68 -12.02 6.29
C MET A 69 -5.84 -13.21 5.80
N PRO A 70 -4.65 -13.00 5.21
CA PRO A 70 -3.80 -14.08 4.69
C PRO A 70 -3.35 -15.11 5.73
N ALA A 71 -3.30 -14.72 7.01
CA ALA A 71 -2.88 -15.58 8.11
C ALA A 71 -3.66 -15.23 9.39
N PRO A 72 -4.93 -15.66 9.52
CA PRO A 72 -5.81 -15.23 10.60
C PRO A 72 -5.34 -15.66 12.00
N HIS A 73 -4.49 -16.69 12.09
CA HIS A 73 -3.91 -17.19 13.34
C HIS A 73 -2.52 -16.60 13.64
N MET A 74 -1.97 -15.76 12.76
CA MET A 74 -0.66 -15.15 12.94
C MET A 74 -0.81 -13.67 13.24
N SER A 75 -0.05 -13.20 14.23
CA SER A 75 0.11 -11.76 14.44
C SER A 75 0.84 -11.15 13.23
N CYS A 76 0.13 -10.27 12.52
CA CYS A 76 0.67 -9.41 11.47
C CYS A 76 1.34 -8.14 12.03
N HIS A 77 1.57 -8.08 13.35
CA HIS A 77 2.22 -6.95 13.98
C HIS A 77 3.64 -6.77 13.41
N GLU A 78 3.96 -5.53 13.02
CA GLU A 78 5.20 -5.18 12.31
C GLU A 78 6.45 -5.75 12.98
N LEU A 79 6.56 -5.62 14.31
CA LEU A 79 7.69 -6.14 15.07
C LEU A 79 7.80 -7.67 14.96
N GLY A 80 6.67 -8.38 14.96
CA GLY A 80 6.64 -9.84 14.83
C GLY A 80 7.04 -10.31 13.43
N VAL A 81 6.62 -9.60 12.39
CA VAL A 81 7.02 -9.88 11.00
C VAL A 81 8.52 -9.66 10.83
N LYS A 82 9.06 -8.55 11.35
CA LYS A 82 10.48 -8.24 11.28
C LYS A 82 11.32 -9.29 11.99
N LYS A 83 10.96 -9.66 13.22
CA LYS A 83 11.66 -10.68 13.99
C LYS A 83 11.71 -12.04 13.25
N ARG A 84 10.58 -12.51 12.71
CA ARG A 84 10.53 -13.75 11.91
C ARG A 84 11.39 -13.68 10.64
N ARG A 85 11.44 -12.51 9.99
CA ARG A 85 12.30 -12.31 8.82
C ARG A 85 13.78 -12.43 9.21
N GLU A 86 14.18 -11.80 10.30
CA GLU A 86 15.55 -11.85 10.81
C GLU A 86 15.96 -13.26 11.26
N GLU A 87 15.08 -13.97 11.97
CA GLU A 87 15.29 -15.37 12.38
C GLU A 87 15.50 -16.27 11.16
N ARG A 88 14.62 -16.19 10.15
CA ARG A 88 14.75 -16.95 8.91
C ARG A 88 16.04 -16.61 8.14
N ASP A 89 16.39 -15.33 8.05
CA ASP A 89 17.61 -14.90 7.36
C ASP A 89 18.87 -15.39 8.10
N LYS A 90 18.81 -15.50 9.43
CA LYS A 90 19.88 -16.08 10.25
C LYS A 90 20.00 -17.59 10.04
N GLU A 91 18.89 -18.33 10.09
CA GLU A 91 18.83 -19.77 9.83
C GLU A 91 19.38 -20.13 8.45
N LEU A 92 19.00 -19.38 7.40
CA LEU A 92 19.50 -19.58 6.04
C LEU A 92 21.02 -19.40 5.94
N LYS A 93 21.57 -18.39 6.62
CA LYS A 93 23.02 -18.16 6.66
C LYS A 93 23.75 -19.28 7.39
N GLU A 94 23.23 -19.73 8.53
CA GLU A 94 23.81 -20.82 9.31
C GLU A 94 23.81 -22.14 8.50
N GLN A 95 22.71 -22.42 7.80
CA GLN A 95 22.56 -23.60 6.95
C GLN A 95 23.52 -23.56 5.75
N GLN A 96 23.69 -22.40 5.12
CA GLN A 96 24.65 -22.21 4.03
C GLN A 96 26.10 -22.34 4.51
N ALA A 97 26.42 -21.83 5.70
CA ALA A 97 27.76 -21.99 6.29
C ALA A 97 28.06 -23.45 6.62
N ALA A 98 27.08 -24.20 7.16
CA ALA A 98 27.23 -25.62 7.48
C ALA A 98 27.46 -26.49 6.22
N LEU A 99 26.71 -26.25 5.14
CA LEU A 99 26.91 -26.93 3.84
C LEU A 99 28.30 -26.65 3.24
N SER A 100 28.85 -25.44 3.45
CA SER A 100 30.16 -25.05 2.91
C SER A 100 31.35 -25.66 3.66
N GLN A 101 31.13 -26.20 4.87
CA GLN A 101 32.18 -26.76 5.73
C GLN A 101 32.18 -28.30 5.78
N ALA A 102 31.33 -28.97 4.99
CA ALA A 102 31.32 -30.44 4.93
C ALA A 102 32.65 -30.98 4.35
N PRO A 103 33.38 -31.86 5.07
CA PRO A 103 34.69 -32.33 4.65
C PRO A 103 34.60 -33.20 3.39
N GLN A 104 35.35 -32.83 2.35
CA GLN A 104 35.61 -33.71 1.20
C GLN A 104 36.40 -34.92 1.71
N SER A 105 35.71 -36.05 1.86
CA SER A 105 36.34 -37.32 2.24
C SER A 105 37.13 -37.83 1.04
N GLN A 106 38.46 -37.91 1.20
CA GLN A 106 39.37 -38.59 0.29
C GLN A 106 39.21 -40.11 0.38
#